data_AF-A0A7J4K149-F1
#
_entry.id   AF-A0A7J4K149-F1
#
_cell.length_a   1.000
_cell.length_b   1.000
_cell.length_c   1.000
_cell.angle_alpha   90.00
_cell.angle_beta   90.00
_cell.angle_gamma   90.00
#
_symmetry.space_group_name_H-M   'P 1'
#
loop_
_entity.id
_entity.type
_entity.pdbx_description
1 polymer ?
#
loop_
_entity_poly.entity_id
_entity_poly.type
_entity_poly.pdbx_seq_one_letter_code
_entity_poly.pdbx_strand_id
1 'polypeptide(L)'
;MVLRQALGAIDMLSAICCALIPLGYPIPHVQAVAALALIAKGAFFIDDIVSWLDIVCGVAMFILLWAGIPMLALALAIYLGFKAALSFAPV
;
A
#
# COMPACT_ATOMS: atom_id res chain seq x y z
N MET A 1 -1.01 20.51 -3.81
CA MET A 1 -1.35 19.57 -4.91
C MET A 1 -0.26 18.53 -5.15
N VAL A 2 0.99 18.93 -5.44
CA VAL A 2 2.08 18.00 -5.80
C VAL A 2 2.36 16.93 -4.73
N LEU A 3 2.42 17.31 -3.44
CA LEU A 3 2.66 16.35 -2.35
C LEU A 3 1.53 15.31 -2.22
N ARG A 4 0.26 15.71 -2.35
CA ARG A 4 -0.89 14.78 -2.32
C ARG A 4 -0.86 13.78 -3.48
N GLN A 5 -0.50 14.23 -4.68
CA GLN A 5 -0.37 13.35 -5.85
C GLN A 5 0.79 12.35 -5.71
N ALA A 6 1.93 12.80 -5.16
CA ALA A 6 3.06 11.92 -4.89
C ALA A 6 2.72 10.83 -3.86
N LEU A 7 1.98 11.20 -2.80
CA LEU A 7 1.50 10.25 -1.80
C LEU A 7 0.48 9.26 -2.39
N GLY A 8 -0.43 9.71 -3.24
CA GLY A 8 -1.38 8.85 -3.94
C GLY A 8 -0.71 7.88 -4.93
N ALA A 9 0.39 8.29 -5.58
CA ALA A 9 1.15 7.42 -6.47
C ALA A 9 1.81 6.25 -5.72
N ILE A 10 2.29 6.49 -4.49
CA ILE A 10 2.84 5.43 -3.63
C ILE A 10 1.75 4.41 -3.26
N ASP A 11 0.54 4.87 -2.93
CA ASP A 11 -0.59 3.98 -2.62
C ASP A 11 -0.99 3.14 -3.83
N MET A 12 -0.97 3.74 -5.02
CA MET A 12 -1.30 3.08 -6.28
C MET A 12 -0.27 2.00 -6.65
N LEU A 13 1.03 2.30 -6.49
CA LEU A 13 2.10 1.32 -6.70
C LEU A 13 1.99 0.16 -5.72
N SER A 14 1.71 0.43 -4.44
CA SER A 14 1.54 -0.61 -3.43
C SER A 14 0.30 -1.47 -3.68
N ALA A 15 -0.80 -0.88 -4.14
CA ALA A 15 -2.00 -1.60 -4.55
C ALA A 15 -1.74 -2.56 -5.72
N ILE A 16 -1.01 -2.10 -6.74
CA ILE A 16 -0.61 -2.94 -7.88
C ILE A 16 0.27 -4.10 -7.40
N CYS A 17 1.24 -3.83 -6.54
CA CYS A 17 2.13 -4.87 -5.99
C CYS A 17 1.35 -5.94 -5.20
N CYS A 18 0.34 -5.53 -4.41
CA CYS A 18 -0.54 -6.45 -3.69
C CYS A 18 -1.43 -7.28 -4.62
N ALA A 19 -1.94 -6.68 -5.70
CA ALA A 19 -2.81 -7.37 -6.66
C ALA A 19 -2.08 -8.48 -7.45
N LEU A 20 -0.75 -8.40 -7.56
CA LEU A 20 0.07 -9.43 -8.19
C LEU A 20 0.23 -10.71 -7.35
N ILE A 21 0.00 -10.64 -6.02
CA ILE A 21 0.09 -11.78 -5.09
C ILE A 21 -0.91 -12.90 -5.44
N PRO A 22 -2.23 -12.64 -5.54
CA PRO A 22 -3.20 -13.67 -5.90
C PRO A 22 -3.06 -14.20 -7.33
N LEU A 23 -2.32 -13.48 -8.19
CA LEU A 23 -2.03 -13.92 -9.56
C LEU A 23 -0.85 -14.91 -9.64
N GLY A 24 -0.25 -15.27 -8.50
CA GLY A 24 0.85 -16.24 -8.44
C GLY A 24 2.18 -15.70 -8.92
N TYR A 25 2.33 -14.37 -9.06
CA TYR A 25 3.61 -13.76 -9.42
C TYR A 25 4.54 -13.71 -8.20
N PRO A 26 5.69 -14.42 -8.23
CA PRO A 26 6.63 -14.43 -7.12
C PRO A 26 7.53 -13.20 -7.22
N ILE A 27 7.02 -12.05 -6.79
CA ILE A 27 7.84 -10.82 -6.68
C ILE A 27 7.97 -10.38 -5.21
N PRO A 28 8.51 -11.24 -4.33
CA PRO A 28 8.60 -10.96 -2.90
C PRO A 28 9.42 -9.69 -2.61
N HIS A 29 10.43 -9.41 -3.43
CA HIS A 29 11.29 -8.23 -3.27
C HIS A 29 10.56 -6.92 -3.55
N VAL A 30 9.79 -6.84 -4.64
CA VAL A 30 9.07 -5.60 -5.01
C VAL A 30 7.94 -5.30 -4.01
N GLN A 31 7.29 -6.34 -3.52
CA GLN A 31 6.25 -6.21 -2.49
C GLN A 31 6.82 -5.81 -1.14
N ALA A 32 7.99 -6.35 -0.73
CA ALA A 32 8.67 -5.89 0.48
C ALA A 32 9.07 -4.41 0.37
N VAL A 33 9.53 -3.96 -0.80
CA VAL A 33 9.84 -2.54 -1.07
C VAL A 33 8.58 -1.67 -1.01
N ALA A 34 7.47 -2.10 -1.58
CA ALA A 34 6.19 -1.38 -1.52
C ALA A 34 5.62 -1.31 -0.09
N ALA A 35 5.75 -2.38 0.69
CA ALA A 35 5.40 -2.41 2.11
C ALA A 35 6.25 -1.42 2.92
N LEU A 36 7.57 -1.42 2.70
CA LEU A 36 8.50 -0.47 3.33
C LEU A 36 8.21 0.97 2.91
N ALA A 37 7.83 1.21 1.65
CA ALA A 37 7.46 2.53 1.16
C ALA A 37 6.18 3.07 1.85
N LEU A 38 5.19 2.21 2.10
CA LEU A 38 4.00 2.56 2.89
C LEU A 38 4.32 2.85 4.35
N ILE A 39 5.17 2.02 4.98
CA ILE A 39 5.61 2.23 6.36
C ILE A 39 6.39 3.53 6.49
N ALA A 40 7.33 3.79 5.57
CA ALA A 40 8.10 5.02 5.55
C ALA A 40 7.19 6.23 5.33
N LYS A 41 6.28 6.17 4.36
CA LYS A 41 5.27 7.21 4.12
C LYS A 41 4.44 7.48 5.39
N GLY A 42 3.90 6.43 6.00
CA GLY A 42 3.12 6.56 7.23
C GLY A 42 3.92 7.17 8.36
N ALA A 43 5.20 6.78 8.50
CA ALA A 43 6.12 7.27 9.53
C ALA A 43 6.56 8.74 9.34
N PHE A 44 6.80 9.16 8.09
CA PHE A 44 7.20 10.55 7.78
C PHE A 44 6.05 11.55 7.92
N PHE A 45 4.81 11.09 7.81
CA PHE A 45 3.60 11.92 7.89
C PHE A 45 2.70 11.50 9.06
N ILE A 46 3.27 11.10 10.22
CA ILE A 46 2.52 10.86 11.47
C ILE A 46 1.96 12.19 11.98
N ASP A 47 0.86 12.62 11.37
CA ASP A 47 0.06 13.76 11.84
C ASP A 47 -1.41 13.36 12.00
N ASP A 48 -1.86 12.27 11.34
CA ASP A 48 -3.27 11.88 11.28
C ASP A 48 -3.49 10.35 11.38
N ILE A 49 -4.71 9.95 11.79
CA ILE A 49 -5.20 8.56 11.81
C ILE A 49 -4.99 7.85 10.46
N VAL A 50 -5.08 8.60 9.36
CA VAL A 50 -4.91 8.09 7.99
C VAL A 50 -3.48 7.61 7.72
N SER A 51 -2.48 8.20 8.38
CA SER A 51 -1.07 7.82 8.28
C SER A 51 -0.74 6.60 9.12
N TRP A 52 -1.39 6.44 10.28
CA TRP A 52 -1.32 5.21 11.07
C TRP A 52 -1.89 4.01 10.31
N LEU A 53 -2.95 4.22 9.53
CA LEU A 53 -3.49 3.20 8.62
C LEU A 53 -2.48 2.78 7.54
N ASP A 54 -1.64 3.70 7.02
CA ASP A 54 -0.59 3.35 6.06
C ASP A 54 0.48 2.44 6.67
N ILE A 55 0.86 2.70 7.92
CA ILE A 55 1.79 1.85 8.66
C ILE A 55 1.18 0.46 8.87
N VAL A 56 -0.07 0.40 9.35
CA VAL A 56 -0.78 -0.88 9.57
C VAL A 56 -0.93 -1.65 8.27
N CYS A 57 -1.30 -0.99 7.17
CA CYS A 57 -1.39 -1.62 5.86
C CYS A 57 -0.02 -2.13 5.41
N GLY A 58 1.05 -1.34 5.49
CA GLY A 58 2.40 -1.77 5.12
C GLY A 58 2.90 -2.97 5.94
N VAL A 59 2.66 -2.96 7.26
CA VAL A 59 3.00 -4.09 8.15
C VAL A 59 2.17 -5.33 7.83
N ALA A 60 0.84 -5.17 7.62
CA ALA A 60 -0.02 -6.27 7.21
C ALA A 60 0.43 -6.88 5.88
N MET A 61 0.81 -6.05 4.92
CA MET A 61 1.38 -6.46 3.63
C MET A 61 2.62 -7.34 3.81
N PHE A 62 3.53 -6.93 4.71
CA PHE A 62 4.76 -7.67 5.02
C PHE A 62 4.47 -9.01 5.70
N ILE A 63 3.53 -9.06 6.63
CA ILE A 63 3.11 -10.29 7.32
C ILE A 63 2.43 -11.25 6.33
N LEU A 64 1.57 -10.75 5.45
CA LEU A 64 0.86 -11.56 4.45
C LEU A 64 1.82 -12.17 3.42
N LEU A 65 2.86 -11.42 3.06
CA LEU A 65 3.94 -11.89 2.21
C LEU A 65 4.69 -13.07 2.84
N TRP A 66 4.96 -12.98 4.13
CA TRP A 66 5.67 -14.00 4.89
C TRP A 66 4.81 -15.22 5.20
N ALA A 67 3.50 -15.00 5.46
CA ALA A 67 2.54 -16.06 5.77
C ALA A 67 2.03 -16.81 4.52
N GLY A 68 2.25 -16.28 3.32
CA GLY A 68 1.78 -16.90 2.07
C GLY A 68 0.26 -16.90 1.93
N ILE A 69 -0.43 -15.88 2.48
CA ILE A 69 -1.90 -15.77 2.47
C ILE A 69 -2.34 -14.72 1.43
N PRO A 70 -2.62 -15.13 0.17
CA PRO A 70 -2.88 -14.19 -0.93
C PRO A 70 -4.24 -13.47 -0.84
N MET A 71 -5.25 -14.10 -0.22
CA MET A 71 -6.62 -13.58 -0.17
C MET A 71 -6.73 -12.25 0.61
N LEU A 72 -6.00 -12.11 1.71
CA LEU A 72 -6.01 -10.89 2.52
C LEU A 72 -5.25 -9.75 1.84
N ALA A 73 -4.27 -10.06 0.99
CA ALA A 73 -3.52 -9.05 0.24
C ALA A 73 -4.38 -8.38 -0.84
N LEU A 74 -5.34 -9.11 -1.42
CA LEU A 74 -6.30 -8.55 -2.38
C LEU A 74 -7.21 -7.50 -1.74
N ALA A 75 -7.72 -7.78 -0.53
CA ALA A 75 -8.53 -6.82 0.22
C ALA A 75 -7.73 -5.53 0.53
N LEU A 76 -6.46 -5.68 0.88
CA LEU A 76 -5.55 -4.57 1.12
C LEU A 76 -5.26 -3.77 -0.17
N ALA A 77 -5.09 -4.45 -1.31
CA ALA A 77 -4.89 -3.85 -2.63
C ALA A 77 -6.08 -2.96 -3.02
N ILE A 78 -7.30 -3.46 -2.82
CA ILE A 78 -8.54 -2.73 -3.14
C ILE A 78 -8.65 -1.46 -2.28
N TYR A 79 -8.38 -1.58 -0.98
CA TYR A 79 -8.39 -0.43 -0.07
C TYR A 79 -7.38 0.65 -0.47
N LEU A 80 -6.12 0.27 -0.72
CA LEU A 80 -5.07 1.18 -1.13
C LEU A 80 -5.35 1.81 -2.50
N GLY A 81 -5.88 1.03 -3.44
CA GLY A 81 -6.30 1.53 -4.76
C GLY A 81 -7.43 2.56 -4.67
N PHE A 82 -8.39 2.36 -3.76
CA PHE A 82 -9.45 3.33 -3.51
C PHE A 82 -8.90 4.61 -2.87
N LYS A 83 -8.00 4.48 -1.88
CA LYS A 83 -7.32 5.62 -1.25
C LYS A 83 -6.47 6.43 -2.25
N ALA A 84 -5.78 5.75 -3.16
CA ALA A 84 -5.05 6.38 -4.26
C ALA A 84 -5.98 7.15 -5.20
N ALA A 85 -7.08 6.53 -5.65
CA ALA A 85 -8.03 7.18 -6.54
C ALA A 85 -8.63 8.46 -5.93
N LEU A 86 -8.93 8.46 -4.63
CA LEU A 86 -9.39 9.63 -3.90
C LEU A 86 -8.35 10.76 -3.81
N SER A 87 -7.05 10.42 -3.80
CA SER A 87 -5.98 11.42 -3.77
C SER A 87 -5.67 12.02 -5.15
N PHE A 88 -6.16 11.41 -6.23
CA PHE A 88 -6.15 11.97 -7.60
C PHE A 88 -7.44 12.65 -8.01
N ALA A 89 -8.54 12.45 -7.27
CA ALA A 89 -9.80 13.13 -7.55
C ALA A 89 -9.64 14.66 -7.41
N PRO A 90 -10.12 15.45 -8.39
CA PRO A 90 -10.08 16.89 -8.30
C PRO A 90 -11.10 17.35 -7.26
N VAL A 91 -10.61 17.76 -6.08
CA VAL A 91 -11.36 18.51 -5.07
C VAL A 91 -10.77 19.91 -5.00
#